data_AF-A0ABD5U3D1-F1
#
_entry.id   AF-A0ABD5U3D1-F1
#
_cell.length_a   1.000
_cell.length_b   1.000
_cell.length_c   1.000
_cell.angle_alpha   90.00
_cell.angle_beta   90.00
_cell.angle_gamma   90.00
#
_symmetry.space_group_name_H-M   'P 1'
#
loop_
_entity.id
_entity.type
_entity.pdbx_description
1 polymer ?
#
loop_
_entity_poly.entity_id
_entity_poly.type
_entity_poly.pdbx_seq_one_letter_code
_entity_poly.pdbx_strand_id
1 'polypeptide(L)'
;MPDAAYVFRVRFRLDPDTEGVSVSPRTFETTMERAADPPGQEGWLFFRDNLWRGQANAPGHLRDLASDALGVPVESVAFRELRTSPGHFEALKEAIREELSEGTFGNATTPADVVKNYLGSSVHVRSEG
;
A
#
# COMPACT_ATOMS: atom_id res chain seq x y z
N MET A 1 8.31 -14.42 5.55
CA MET A 1 7.56 -13.32 4.91
C MET A 1 7.54 -12.16 5.88
N PRO A 2 7.45 -10.89 5.45
CA PRO A 2 7.36 -9.77 6.38
C PRO A 2 6.10 -9.89 7.24
N ASP A 3 6.17 -9.46 8.50
CA ASP A 3 5.05 -9.49 9.45
C ASP A 3 3.85 -8.68 8.96
N ALA A 4 4.10 -7.69 8.10
CA ALA A 4 3.07 -6.97 7.37
C ALA A 4 3.52 -6.52 5.97
N ALA A 5 2.57 -6.47 5.04
CA ALA A 5 2.78 -6.01 3.68
C ALA A 5 1.55 -5.29 3.12
N TYR A 6 1.80 -4.19 2.40
CA TYR A 6 0.83 -3.55 1.54
C TYR A 6 0.73 -4.34 0.24
N VAL A 7 -0.47 -4.81 -0.08
CA VAL A 7 -0.77 -5.60 -1.28
C VAL A 7 -1.43 -4.69 -2.32
N PHE A 8 -0.87 -4.69 -3.52
CA PHE A 8 -1.38 -3.92 -4.65
C PHE A 8 -1.67 -4.83 -5.83
N ARG A 9 -2.72 -4.49 -6.57
CA ARG A 9 -2.91 -4.96 -7.93
C ARG A 9 -2.21 -3.97 -8.85
N VAL A 10 -1.31 -4.48 -9.69
CA VAL A 10 -0.51 -3.69 -10.61
C VAL A 10 -0.83 -4.15 -12.03
N ARG A 11 -1.08 -3.21 -12.92
CA ARG A 11 -1.32 -3.47 -14.33
C ARG A 11 -0.13 -2.96 -15.15
N PHE A 12 0.35 -3.81 -16.04
CA PHE A 12 1.41 -3.50 -16.99
C PHE A 12 0.88 -3.50 -18.41
N ARG A 13 1.58 -2.78 -19.28
CA ARG A 13 1.38 -2.82 -20.72
C ARG A 13 2.73 -3.03 -21.40
N LEU A 14 2.81 -4.04 -22.24
CA LEU A 14 3.95 -4.24 -23.14
C LEU A 14 3.69 -3.46 -24.43
N ASP A 15 4.63 -2.61 -24.82
CA ASP A 15 4.64 -1.88 -26.10
C ASP A 15 5.99 -2.13 -26.77
N PRO A 16 6.12 -3.21 -27.56
CA PRO A 16 7.38 -3.51 -28.24
C PRO A 16 7.68 -2.46 -29.32
N ASP A 17 8.82 -1.78 -29.23
CA ASP A 17 9.28 -0.82 -30.26
C ASP A 17 9.88 -1.51 -31.50
N THR A 18 10.13 -2.82 -31.43
CA THR A 18 10.77 -3.58 -32.51
C THR A 18 9.74 -3.98 -33.56
N GLU A 19 9.96 -3.53 -34.79
CA GLU A 19 9.12 -3.92 -35.92
C GLU A 19 9.08 -5.45 -36.08
N GLY A 20 7.89 -5.99 -36.33
CA GLY A 20 7.65 -7.44 -36.44
C GLY A 20 7.47 -8.17 -35.11
N VAL A 21 7.60 -7.51 -33.95
CA VAL A 21 7.31 -8.09 -32.64
C VAL A 21 5.91 -7.68 -32.18
N SER A 22 5.07 -8.67 -31.84
CA SER A 22 3.72 -8.44 -31.31
C SER A 22 3.47 -9.30 -30.08
N VAL A 23 2.71 -8.77 -29.12
CA VAL A 23 2.33 -9.47 -27.88
C VAL A 23 0.82 -9.51 -27.71
N SER A 24 0.29 -10.64 -27.23
CA SER A 24 -1.12 -10.81 -26.91
C SER A 24 -1.29 -11.77 -25.72
N PRO A 25 -1.95 -11.34 -24.62
CA PRO A 25 -2.46 -10.00 -24.38
C PRO A 25 -1.31 -9.00 -24.16
N ARG A 26 -1.50 -7.75 -24.60
CA ARG A 26 -0.53 -6.67 -24.38
C ARG A 26 -0.61 -6.02 -23.00
N THR A 27 -1.67 -6.30 -22.26
CA THR A 27 -1.93 -5.77 -20.93
C THR A 27 -2.24 -6.92 -20.00
N PHE A 28 -1.64 -6.92 -18.82
CA PHE A 28 -1.86 -7.95 -17.81
C PHE A 28 -1.75 -7.36 -16.41
N GLU A 29 -2.34 -8.05 -15.44
CA GLU A 29 -2.31 -7.67 -14.04
C GLU A 29 -1.46 -8.66 -13.24
N THR A 30 -0.79 -8.16 -12.21
CA THR A 30 -0.12 -8.97 -11.19
C THR A 30 -0.38 -8.43 -9.78
N THR A 31 0.10 -9.15 -8.79
CA THR A 31 0.15 -8.70 -7.39
C THR A 31 1.56 -8.22 -7.04
N MET A 32 1.66 -7.02 -6.49
CA MET A 32 2.86 -6.50 -5.86
C MET A 32 2.66 -6.46 -4.35
N GLU A 33 3.63 -6.96 -3.60
CA GLU A 33 3.66 -6.84 -2.14
C GLU A 33 4.84 -5.93 -1.75
N ARG A 34 4.56 -4.85 -1.04
CA ARG A 34 5.57 -3.99 -0.41
C ARG A 34 5.57 -4.28 1.08
N ALA A 35 6.71 -4.65 1.65
CA ALA A 35 6.84 -4.77 3.10
C ALA A 35 6.41 -3.47 3.79
N ALA A 36 5.64 -3.57 4.87
CA ALA A 36 5.35 -2.42 5.70
C ALA A 36 6.56 -2.13 6.59
N ASP A 37 6.96 -0.86 6.63
CA ASP A 37 8.03 -0.43 7.54
C ASP A 37 7.54 -0.55 9.00
N PRO A 38 8.41 -0.87 9.97
CA PRO A 38 7.99 -1.05 11.35
C PRO A 38 7.32 0.22 11.91
N PRO A 39 6.18 0.11 12.64
CA PRO A 39 5.51 1.26 13.23
C PRO A 39 6.45 2.09 14.12
N GLY A 40 6.37 3.42 13.99
CA GLY A 40 7.24 4.37 14.71
C GLY A 40 8.64 4.55 14.11
N GLN A 41 9.02 3.81 13.06
CA GLN A 41 10.30 3.99 12.36
C GLN A 41 10.13 4.74 11.05
N GLU A 42 11.20 5.32 10.52
CA GLU A 42 11.16 6.03 9.23
C GLU A 42 10.41 5.25 8.13
N GLY A 43 9.47 5.92 7.45
CA GLY A 43 8.66 5.34 6.37
C GLY A 43 7.35 4.66 6.79
N TRP A 44 7.11 4.41 8.08
CA TRP A 44 5.93 3.70 8.57
C TRP A 44 4.58 4.36 8.22
N LEU A 45 4.59 5.67 7.98
CA LEU A 45 3.42 6.47 7.59
C LEU A 45 3.05 6.35 6.11
N PHE A 46 3.59 5.36 5.39
CA PHE A 46 3.26 5.08 4.00
C PHE A 46 1.75 5.11 3.71
N PHE A 47 0.92 4.50 4.59
CA PHE A 47 -0.53 4.49 4.43
C PHE A 47 -1.15 5.90 4.50
N ARG A 48 -0.64 6.76 5.38
CA ARG A 48 -1.11 8.14 5.54
C ARG A 48 -0.82 8.95 4.27
N ASP A 49 0.38 8.75 3.73
CA ASP A 49 0.89 9.55 2.62
C ASP A 49 0.28 9.13 1.28
N ASN A 50 -0.10 7.86 1.13
CA ASN A 50 -0.50 7.29 -0.16
C ASN A 50 -1.96 6.83 -0.24
N LEU A 51 -2.67 6.67 0.88
CA LEU A 51 -3.99 6.06 0.90
C LEU A 51 -5.05 6.98 1.50
N TRP A 52 -6.29 6.83 1.06
CA TRP A 52 -7.47 7.42 1.66
C TRP A 52 -8.66 6.51 1.42
N ARG A 53 -9.35 6.14 2.49
CA ARG A 53 -10.52 5.23 2.52
C ARG A 53 -10.28 3.93 1.75
N GLY A 54 -9.07 3.36 1.86
CA GLY A 54 -8.70 2.11 1.18
C GLY A 54 -8.45 2.27 -0.31
N GLN A 55 -8.20 3.49 -0.81
CA GLN A 55 -7.86 3.78 -2.19
C GLN A 55 -6.59 4.63 -2.25
N ALA A 56 -5.91 4.65 -3.39
CA ALA A 56 -4.78 5.56 -3.59
C ALA A 56 -5.28 7.02 -3.58
N ASN A 57 -4.71 7.86 -2.72
CA ASN A 57 -5.07 9.29 -2.65
C ASN A 57 -4.46 10.09 -3.82
N ALA A 58 -3.30 9.66 -4.32
CA ALA A 58 -2.57 10.20 -5.45
C ALA A 58 -2.15 9.06 -6.39
N PRO A 59 -3.07 8.56 -7.26
CA PRO A 59 -2.82 7.38 -8.09
C PRO A 59 -1.60 7.50 -9.01
N GLY A 60 -1.31 8.70 -9.52
CA GLY A 60 -0.12 8.98 -10.34
C GLY A 60 1.18 8.79 -9.55
N HIS A 61 1.26 9.38 -8.36
CA HIS A 61 2.42 9.23 -7.48
C HIS A 61 2.65 7.76 -7.10
N LEU A 62 1.59 7.05 -6.71
CA LEU A 62 1.70 5.63 -6.36
C LEU A 62 2.14 4.77 -7.55
N ARG A 63 1.71 5.11 -8.77
CA ARG A 63 2.14 4.44 -10.01
C ARG A 63 3.63 4.66 -10.28
N ASP A 64 4.11 5.88 -10.05
CA ASP A 64 5.52 6.22 -10.24
C ASP A 64 6.39 5.48 -9.20
N LEU A 65 5.98 5.47 -7.91
CA LEU A 65 6.60 4.65 -6.87
C LEU A 65 6.64 3.16 -7.22
N ALA A 66 5.54 2.61 -7.76
CA ALA A 66 5.49 1.22 -8.19
C ALA A 66 6.42 0.96 -9.39
N SER A 67 6.49 1.89 -10.34
CA SER A 67 7.38 1.78 -11.50
C SER A 67 8.85 1.77 -11.07
N ASP A 68 9.22 2.67 -10.16
CA ASP A 68 10.57 2.75 -9.61
C ASP A 68 10.96 1.47 -8.86
N ALA A 69 10.06 0.95 -8.02
CA ALA A 69 10.29 -0.27 -7.26
C ALA A 69 10.42 -1.52 -8.14
N LEU A 70 9.67 -1.58 -9.25
CA LEU A 70 9.64 -2.73 -10.17
C LEU A 70 10.68 -2.61 -11.30
N GLY A 71 11.26 -1.44 -11.52
CA GLY A 71 12.22 -1.16 -12.60
C GLY A 71 11.60 -1.20 -14.00
N VAL A 72 10.27 -1.16 -14.11
CA VAL A 72 9.53 -1.20 -15.39
C VAL A 72 8.30 -0.28 -15.33
N PRO A 73 7.84 0.26 -16.47
CA PRO A 73 6.66 1.14 -16.50
C PRO A 73 5.39 0.44 -16.02
N VAL A 74 4.73 1.02 -15.01
CA VAL A 74 3.41 0.58 -14.54
C VAL A 74 2.32 1.40 -15.20
N GLU A 75 1.27 0.76 -15.71
CA GLU A 75 0.11 1.44 -16.31
C GLU A 75 -0.86 1.93 -15.23
N SER A 76 -1.14 1.11 -14.22
CA SER A 76 -1.97 1.49 -13.07
C SER A 76 -1.67 0.64 -11.84
N VAL A 77 -1.89 1.20 -10.65
CA VAL A 77 -1.73 0.52 -9.37
C VAL A 77 -2.95 0.78 -8.49
N ALA A 78 -3.41 -0.26 -7.81
CA ALA A 78 -4.55 -0.17 -6.90
C ALA A 78 -4.23 -0.92 -5.60
N PHE A 79 -4.33 -0.21 -4.48
CA PHE A 79 -4.27 -0.81 -3.15
C PHE A 79 -5.39 -1.85 -2.96
N ARG A 80 -5.07 -2.98 -2.34
CA ARG A 80 -6.00 -4.09 -2.10
C ARG A 80 -6.21 -4.33 -0.62
N GLU A 81 -5.13 -4.58 0.10
CA GLU A 81 -5.15 -4.88 1.53
C GLU A 81 -3.81 -4.54 2.19
N LEU A 82 -3.85 -4.16 3.46
CA LEU A 82 -2.73 -4.34 4.38
C LEU A 82 -2.87 -5.73 4.99
N ARG A 83 -1.98 -6.63 4.61
CA ARG A 83 -1.86 -7.95 5.25
C ARG A 83 -0.92 -7.82 6.43
N THR A 84 -1.31 -8.29 7.61
CA THR A 84 -0.52 -8.08 8.83
C THR A 84 -0.72 -9.21 9.84
N SER A 85 0.25 -9.43 10.72
CA SER A 85 0.08 -10.23 11.93
C SER A 85 -0.70 -9.44 13.02
N PRO A 86 -1.29 -10.11 14.03
CA PRO A 86 -1.90 -9.45 15.16
C PRO A 86 -0.90 -8.55 15.91
N GLY A 87 0.32 -9.03 16.14
CA GLY A 87 1.36 -8.28 16.87
C GLY A 87 1.75 -6.99 16.15
N HIS A 88 1.98 -7.05 14.84
CA HIS A 88 2.28 -5.86 14.06
C HIS A 88 1.09 -4.88 14.02
N PHE A 89 -0.15 -5.39 13.96
CA PHE A 89 -1.33 -4.53 13.93
C PHE A 89 -1.58 -3.82 15.27
N GLU A 90 -1.32 -4.50 16.39
CA GLU A 90 -1.34 -3.83 17.71
C GLU A 90 -0.24 -2.76 17.78
N ALA A 91 0.99 -3.07 17.36
CA ALA A 91 2.09 -2.09 17.33
C ALA A 91 1.76 -0.87 16.44
N LEU A 92 1.10 -1.09 15.30
CA LEU A 92 0.62 -0.01 14.43
C LEU A 92 -0.39 0.90 15.17
N LYS A 93 -1.35 0.32 15.89
CA LYS A 93 -2.34 1.11 16.65
C LYS A 93 -1.70 1.89 17.79
N GLU A 94 -0.69 1.34 18.46
CA GLU A 94 0.06 2.05 19.50
C GLU A 94 0.84 3.22 18.92
N ALA A 95 1.62 3.01 17.85
CA ALA A 95 2.34 4.10 17.18
C ALA A 95 1.39 5.20 16.66
N ILE A 96 0.22 4.82 16.11
CA ILE A 96 -0.81 5.78 15.73
C ILE A 96 -1.30 6.59 16.93
N ARG A 97 -1.46 5.97 18.10
CA ARG A 97 -1.92 6.68 19.30
C ARG A 97 -0.93 7.76 19.74
N GLU A 98 0.37 7.49 19.64
CA GLU A 98 1.42 8.46 19.93
C GLU A 98 1.33 9.66 18.99
N GLU A 99 1.28 9.43 17.67
CA GLU A 99 1.13 10.47 16.64
C GLU A 99 -0.21 11.22 16.69
N LEU A 100 -1.28 10.60 17.19
CA LEU A 100 -2.55 11.28 17.40
C LEU A 100 -2.40 12.42 18.41
N SER A 101 -1.55 12.24 19.43
CA SER A 101 -1.26 13.29 20.40
C SER A 101 -0.51 14.48 19.80
N GLU A 102 0.14 14.28 18.64
CA GLU A 102 0.88 15.30 17.89
C GLU A 102 0.04 15.99 16.80
N GLY A 103 -1.15 15.48 16.50
CA GLY A 103 -2.07 16.06 15.52
C GLY A 103 -1.83 15.61 14.07
N THR A 104 -1.09 14.52 13.85
CA THR A 104 -0.67 14.03 12.52
C THR A 104 -1.81 13.58 11.61
N PHE A 105 -2.95 13.13 12.16
CA PHE A 105 -4.03 12.46 11.40
C PHE A 105 -5.31 13.28 11.20
N GLY A 106 -5.18 14.60 11.06
CA GLY A 106 -6.31 15.48 10.78
C GLY A 106 -7.37 15.44 11.88
N ASN A 107 -8.60 15.04 11.54
CA ASN A 107 -9.73 14.99 12.48
C ASN A 107 -9.95 13.62 13.16
N ALA A 108 -9.07 12.65 12.93
CA ALA A 108 -9.16 11.36 13.62
C ALA A 108 -8.88 11.54 15.11
N THR A 109 -9.65 10.86 15.96
CA THR A 109 -9.50 10.96 17.42
C THR A 109 -9.09 9.63 18.05
N THR A 110 -9.20 8.52 17.31
CA THR A 110 -8.80 7.19 17.77
C THR A 110 -7.97 6.46 16.71
N PRO A 111 -7.13 5.48 17.10
CA PRO A 111 -6.42 4.65 16.12
C PRO A 111 -7.35 3.93 15.15
N ALA A 112 -8.54 3.53 15.62
CA ALA A 112 -9.55 2.91 14.76
C ALA A 112 -10.06 3.87 13.69
N ASP A 113 -10.25 5.15 14.01
CA ASP A 113 -10.62 6.17 13.04
C ASP A 113 -9.53 6.38 11.99
N VAL A 114 -8.26 6.40 12.39
CA VAL A 114 -7.11 6.48 11.46
C VAL A 114 -7.12 5.29 10.52
N VAL A 115 -7.15 4.06 11.05
CA VAL A 115 -7.21 2.86 10.22
C VAL A 115 -8.38 2.91 9.24
N LYS A 116 -9.58 3.27 9.71
CA LYS A 116 -10.76 3.40 8.86
C LYS A 116 -10.61 4.52 7.82
N ASN A 117 -10.06 5.67 8.18
CA ASN A 117 -9.93 6.83 7.30
C ASN A 117 -8.95 6.58 6.17
N TYR A 118 -7.84 5.90 6.44
CA TYR A 118 -6.79 5.69 5.44
C TYR A 118 -6.89 4.32 4.76
N LEU A 119 -7.05 3.25 5.54
CA LEU A 119 -7.08 1.87 5.04
C LEU A 119 -8.50 1.35 4.76
N GLY A 120 -9.55 2.06 5.19
CA GLY A 120 -10.93 1.61 5.01
C GLY A 120 -11.19 0.29 5.75
N SER A 121 -11.80 -0.68 5.05
CA SER A 121 -11.96 -2.06 5.53
C SER A 121 -10.87 -3.02 5.03
N SER A 122 -9.82 -2.49 4.39
CA SER A 122 -8.80 -3.27 3.69
C SER A 122 -7.62 -3.64 4.60
N VAL A 123 -7.90 -4.10 5.82
CA VAL A 123 -6.90 -4.66 6.73
C VAL A 123 -7.21 -6.13 6.97
N HIS A 124 -6.25 -6.99 6.71
CA HIS A 124 -6.36 -8.43 6.85
C HIS A 124 -5.34 -8.94 7.86
N VAL A 125 -5.81 -9.12 9.09
CA VAL A 125 -5.01 -9.70 10.18
C VAL A 125 -5.01 -11.22 10.01
N ARG A 126 -3.82 -11.82 9.90
CA ARG A 126 -3.64 -13.27 9.76
C ARG A 126 -3.01 -13.83 11.02
N SER A 127 -3.69 -14.77 11.68
CA SER A 127 -3.07 -15.57 12.73
C SER A 127 -1.94 -16.39 12.13
N GLU A 128 -0.76 -16.39 12.76
CA GLU A 128 0.26 -17.39 12.45
C GLU A 128 -0.35 -18.78 12.73
N GLY A 129 -0.31 -19.65 11.73
CA GLY A 129 -0.77 -21.04 11.85
C GLY A 129 0.29 -21.93 12.47
#